data_AF-A0A849IBQ4-F1
#
_entry.id   AF-A0A849IBQ4-F1
#
_cell.length_a   1.000
_cell.length_b   1.000
_cell.length_c   1.000
_cell.angle_alpha   90.00
_cell.angle_beta   90.00
_cell.angle_gamma   90.00
#
_symmetry.space_group_name_H-M   'P 1'
#
loop_
_entity.id
_entity.type
_entity.pdbx_description
1 polymer ?
#
loop_
_entity_poly.entity_id
_entity_poly.type
_entity_poly.pdbx_seq_one_letter_code
_entity_poly.pdbx_strand_id
1 'polypeptide(L)' 'SRLREWMLRFHGVATHYLANYLGWRRLIDRNRGALSPSTVLRAALGMYVVQQTIVT' A
#
# COMPACT_ATOMS: atom_id res chain seq x y z
N SER A 1 21.91 -2.43 -5.23
CA SER A 1 20.59 -2.53 -5.90
C SER A 1 19.89 -1.19 -5.81
N ARG A 2 19.11 -0.80 -6.84
CA ARG A 2 18.38 0.48 -6.87
C ARG A 2 17.48 0.71 -5.64
N LEU A 3 16.90 -0.37 -5.11
CA LEU A 3 16.07 -0.32 -3.90
C LEU A 3 16.87 0.10 -2.65
N ARG A 4 18.10 -0.43 -2.47
CA ARG A 4 18.93 -0.13 -1.30
C ARG A 4 19.35 1.36 -1.27
N GLU A 5 19.72 1.91 -2.43
CA GLU A 5 20.06 3.33 -2.57
C GLU A 5 18.85 4.24 -2.33
N TRP A 6 17.67 3.84 -2.82
CA TRP A 6 16.44 4.58 -2.56
C TRP A 6 16.08 4.58 -1.06
N MET A 7 16.23 3.44 -0.38
CA MET A 7 15.99 3.28 1.05
C MET A 7 16.93 4.11 1.94
N LEU A 8 18.17 4.33 1.50
CA LEU A 8 19.19 5.08 2.26
C LEU A 8 18.75 6.51 2.59
N ARG A 9 17.91 7.13 1.74
CA ARG A 9 17.39 8.51 1.92
C ARG A 9 16.45 8.65 3.12
N PHE A 10 15.91 7.54 3.62
CA PHE A 10 14.90 7.53 4.66
C PHE A 10 15.45 7.30 6.06
N HIS A 11 16.75 7.01 6.22
CA HIS A 11 17.42 6.81 7.52
C HIS A 11 16.63 5.93 8.52
N GLY A 12 15.86 4.95 8.05
CA GLY A 12 15.02 4.09 8.89
C GLY A 12 13.65 4.68 9.30
N VAL A 13 13.43 5.99 9.14
CA VAL A 13 12.20 6.69 9.56
C VAL A 13 11.00 6.25 8.72
N ALA A 14 11.12 6.25 7.40
CA ALA A 14 10.02 5.81 6.54
C ALA A 14 9.86 4.28 6.52
N THR A 15 10.88 3.53 6.93
CA THR A 15 10.77 2.07 6.97
C THR A 15 9.84 1.59 8.08
N HIS A 16 9.69 2.36 9.17
CA HIS A 16 8.72 2.09 10.23
C HIS A 16 7.27 2.08 9.70
N TYR A 17 7.00 2.85 8.65
CA TYR A 17 5.70 2.91 7.98
C TYR A 17 5.66 2.14 6.66
N LEU A 18 6.69 1.36 6.33
CA LEU A 18 6.79 0.72 5.01
C LEU A 18 5.64 -0.26 4.76
N ALA A 19 5.20 -0.98 5.80
CA ALA A 19 4.03 -1.85 5.72
C ALA A 19 2.76 -1.06 5.34
N ASN A 20 2.59 0.12 5.97
CA ASN A 20 1.47 1.01 5.67
C ASN A 20 1.61 1.62 4.27
N TYR A 21 2.80 2.06 3.87
CA TYR A 21 3.07 2.60 2.54
C TYR A 21 2.75 1.59 1.43
N LEU A 22 3.17 0.33 1.59
CA LEU A 22 2.83 -0.73 0.63
C LEU A 22 1.33 -1.00 0.59
N GLY A 23 0.65 -0.98 1.73
CA GLY A 23 -0.81 -1.05 1.80
C GLY A 23 -1.49 0.06 1.01
N TRP A 24 -1.08 1.31 1.23
CA TRP A 24 -1.59 2.48 0.50
C TRP A 24 -1.29 2.44 -0.99
N ARG A 25 -0.07 2.05 -1.37
CA ARG A 25 0.31 1.93 -2.79
C ARG A 25 -0.54 0.90 -3.50
N ARG A 26 -0.75 -0.28 -2.89
CA ARG A 26 -1.63 -1.32 -3.44
C ARG A 26 -3.08 -0.87 -3.55
N LEU A 27 -3.59 -0.13 -2.55
CA LEU A 27 -4.94 0.44 -2.59
C LEU A 27 -5.11 1.39 -3.78
N ILE A 28 -4.15 2.29 -3.99
CA ILE A 28 -4.16 3.25 -5.12
C ILE A 28 -4.06 2.52 -6.46
N ASP A 29 -3.12 1.57 -6.59
CA ASP A 29 -2.92 0.82 -7.84
C ASP A 29 -4.17 -0.02 -8.19
N ARG A 30 -4.83 -0.64 -7.19
CA ARG A 30 -6.08 -1.42 -7.40
C ARG A 30 -7.25 -0.57 -7.83
N ASN A 31 -7.40 0.62 -7.24
CA ASN A 31 -8.52 1.50 -7.55
C ASN A 31 -8.36 2.26 -8.87
N ARG A 32 -7.24 2.09 -9.60
CA ARG A 32 -6.98 2.74 -10.91
C ARG A 32 -7.24 4.25 -10.89
N GLY A 33 -6.98 4.91 -9.76
CA GLY A 33 -7.24 6.34 -9.57
C GLY A 33 -8.67 6.72 -9.14
N ALA A 34 -9.63 5.78 -9.12
CA ALA A 34 -10.98 6.00 -8.61
C ALA A 34 -11.07 5.69 -7.10
N LEU A 35 -10.35 6.46 -6.29
CA LEU A 35 -10.43 6.35 -4.83
C LEU A 35 -11.52 7.25 -4.27
N SER A 36 -12.50 6.66 -3.59
CA SER A 36 -13.44 7.40 -2.76
C SER A 36 -12.94 7.47 -1.31
N PRO A 37 -13.25 8.54 -0.54
CA PRO A 37 -12.93 8.62 0.88
C PRO A 37 -13.44 7.41 1.68
N SER A 38 -14.63 6.91 1.35
CA SER A 38 -15.22 5.71 1.97
C SER A 38 -14.43 4.43 1.70
N THR A 39 -13.74 4.32 0.57
CA THR A 39 -12.89 3.17 0.25
C THR A 39 -11.57 3.24 1.01
N VAL A 40 -11.00 4.43 1.15
CA VAL A 40 -9.80 4.67 1.96
C VAL A 40 -10.07 4.36 3.44
N LEU A 41 -11.21 4.80 3.98
CA LEU A 41 -11.59 4.53 5.36
C LEU A 41 -11.80 3.03 5.64
N ARG A 42 -12.52 2.33 4.75
CA ARG A 42 -12.71 0.87 4.87
C ARG A 42 -11.37 0.13 4.85
N ALA A 43 -10.45 0.52 3.96
CA ALA A 43 -9.12 -0.08 3.90
C ALA A 43 -8.30 0.19 5.18
N ALA A 44 -8.36 1.40 5.74
CA ALA A 44 -7.70 1.76 7.01
C ALA A 44 -8.21 0.92 8.19
N LEU A 45 -9.50 0.60 8.19
CA LEU A 45 -10.16 -0.25 9.19
C LEU A 45 -9.94 -1.76 8.95
N GLY A 46 -9.15 -2.15 7.94
CA GLY A 46 -8.93 -3.55 7.58
C GLY A 46 -10.12 -4.21 6.89
N MET A 47 -11.13 -3.45 6.45
CA MET A 47 -12.32 -3.92 5.77
C MET A 47 -12.07 -4.05 4.26
N TYR A 48 -11.22 -5.00 3.87
CA TYR A 48 -11.01 -5.33 2.46
C TYR A 48 -11.84 -6.55 2.07
N VAL A 49 -12.51 -6.49 0.91
CA VAL A 49 -12.96 -7.71 0.23
C VAL A 49 -11.70 -8.47 -0.16
N VAL A 50 -11.46 -9.60 0.53
CA VAL A 50 -10.42 -10.55 0.15
C VAL A 50 -10.78 -11.08 -1.24
N GLN A 51 -10.19 -10.52 -2.27
CA GLN A 51 -10.17 -11.15 -3.59
C GLN A 51 -8.86 -11.93 -3.66
N GLN A 52 -8.93 -13.19 -3.23
CA GLN A 52 -7.96 -14.21 -3.65
C GLN A 52 -8.14 -14.35 -5.15
N THR A 53 -7.36 -13.60 -5.93
CA THR A 53 -7.28 -13.85 -7.36
C THR A 53 -6.55 -15.18 -7.52
N ILE A 54 -7.25 -16.12 -8.13
CA ILE A 54 -6.81 -17.48 -8.47
C ILE A 54 -5.39 -17.43 -9.03
N VAL A 55 -4.48 -18.19 -8.43
CA VAL A 55 -3.20 -18.53 -9.04
C VAL A 55 -3.49 -19.63 -10.05
N THR A 56 -3.54 -19.27 -11.34
CA THR A 56 -3.40 -20.23 -12.46
C THR A 56 -1.94 -20.40 -12.80
#